data_AF-C7X652-F1
#
_entry.id   AF-C7X652-F1
#
_cell.length_a   1.000
_cell.length_b   1.000
_cell.length_c   1.000
_cell.angle_alpha   90.00
_cell.angle_beta   90.00
_cell.angle_gamma   90.00
#
_symmetry.space_group_name_H-M   'P 1'
#
loop_
_entity.id
_entity.type
_entity.pdbx_description
1 polymer ?
#
loop_
_entity_poly.entity_id
_entity_poly.type
_entity_poly.pdbx_seq_one_letter_code
_entity_poly.pdbx_strand_id
1 'polypeptide(L)'
;MYLYRISNDTKRSNLTFKDMARIPKIGEKLTEKERFCLDAYLFNGDNLDLAYVMSRNNPYQGSRENLHRLALRWLRSPDVKAYVEEKRVIIADKVEKKFSVPEQNAYREKEDIVRELNILADITKDPKQKTEILMKLADLQQMKKDPVEETEDNTVHYYLPLTCHKCSLYIANKRKTEKEGE
;
A
#
# COMPACT_ATOMS: atom_id res chain seq x y z
N MET A 1 29.31 31.40 -59.06
CA MET A 1 28.60 30.14 -59.41
C MET A 1 28.64 29.23 -58.20
N TYR A 2 27.57 29.17 -57.41
CA TYR A 2 27.47 28.25 -56.27
C TYR A 2 26.80 26.96 -56.73
N LEU A 3 27.55 25.85 -56.67
CA LEU A 3 27.07 24.50 -56.96
C LEU A 3 26.43 23.93 -55.68
N TYR A 4 25.09 23.92 -55.61
CA TYR A 4 24.37 23.11 -54.63
C TYR A 4 23.96 21.78 -55.27
N ARG A 5 24.68 20.71 -54.91
CA ARG A 5 24.25 19.32 -55.09
C ARG A 5 23.07 19.06 -54.16
N ILE A 6 21.87 18.90 -54.72
CA ILE A 6 20.71 18.37 -53.99
C ILE A 6 20.78 16.85 -54.07
N SER A 7 21.09 16.21 -52.94
CA SER A 7 21.05 14.75 -52.79
C SER A 7 19.61 14.26 -52.86
N ASN A 8 19.28 13.52 -53.92
CA ASN A 8 18.03 12.79 -54.05
C ASN A 8 18.10 11.47 -53.27
N ASP A 9 17.73 11.49 -51.99
CA ASP A 9 17.45 10.27 -51.22
C ASP A 9 15.94 10.10 -51.03
N THR A 10 15.25 9.80 -52.14
CA THR A 10 13.85 9.39 -52.12
C THR A 10 13.78 7.91 -51.74
N LYS A 11 13.94 7.60 -50.46
CA LYS A 11 13.56 6.28 -49.92
C LYS A 11 12.04 6.16 -49.99
N ARG A 12 11.58 5.58 -51.11
CA ARG A 12 10.21 5.20 -51.39
C ARG A 12 9.82 4.09 -50.41
N SER A 13 9.32 4.46 -49.23
CA SER A 13 8.63 3.52 -48.34
C SER A 13 7.33 3.13 -49.02
N ASN A 14 7.20 1.85 -49.37
CA ASN A 14 5.96 1.29 -49.90
C ASN A 14 4.92 1.20 -48.78
N LEU A 15 4.33 2.35 -48.42
CA LEU A 15 3.10 2.40 -47.64
C LEU A 15 1.96 2.04 -48.59
N THR A 16 1.30 0.93 -48.30
CA THR A 16 0.18 0.48 -49.12
C THR A 16 -1.01 1.40 -48.91
N PHE A 17 -1.85 1.56 -49.92
CA PHE A 17 -3.09 2.37 -49.83
C PHE A 17 -4.03 1.98 -48.67
N LYS A 18 -3.84 0.79 -48.08
CA LYS A 18 -4.54 0.32 -46.87
C LYS A 18 -4.12 1.04 -45.58
N ASP A 19 -2.97 1.71 -45.58
CA ASP A 19 -2.41 2.43 -44.42
C ASP A 19 -2.92 3.87 -44.29
N MET A 20 -3.71 4.34 -45.26
CA MET A 20 -4.37 5.63 -45.21
C MET A 20 -5.62 5.54 -44.34
N ALA A 21 -5.48 6.00 -43.09
CA ALA A 21 -6.58 6.30 -42.16
C ALA A 21 -7.75 5.30 -42.24
N ARG A 22 -7.53 4.08 -41.72
CA ARG A 22 -8.62 3.13 -41.51
C ARG A 22 -9.59 3.74 -40.49
N ILE A 23 -10.60 4.44 -41.00
CA ILE A 23 -11.83 4.69 -40.26
C ILE A 23 -12.44 3.29 -40.12
N PRO A 24 -12.52 2.70 -38.91
CA PRO A 24 -13.08 1.37 -38.76
C PRO A 24 -14.50 1.40 -39.35
N LYS A 25 -14.71 0.58 -40.38
CA LYS A 25 -16.04 0.38 -40.93
C LYS A 25 -16.81 -0.43 -39.89
N ILE A 26 -18.05 -0.04 -39.65
CA ILE A 26 -18.97 -0.66 -38.68
C ILE A 26 -18.88 -2.19 -38.82
N GLY A 27 -18.41 -2.87 -37.76
CA GLY A 27 -18.25 -4.33 -37.71
C GLY A 27 -16.81 -4.86 -37.76
N GLU A 28 -15.77 -4.03 -37.91
CA GLU A 28 -14.38 -4.45 -37.67
C GLU A 28 -14.01 -4.35 -36.19
N LYS A 29 -13.57 -5.47 -35.60
CA LYS A 29 -13.07 -5.53 -34.22
C LYS A 29 -11.97 -4.48 -34.02
N LEU A 30 -12.06 -3.71 -32.93
CA LEU A 30 -11.09 -2.65 -32.58
C LEU A 30 -9.66 -3.17 -32.63
N THR A 31 -8.76 -2.33 -33.12
CA THR A 31 -7.32 -2.63 -33.08
C THR A 31 -6.79 -2.63 -31.64
N GLU A 32 -5.68 -3.33 -31.40
CA GLU A 32 -5.00 -3.33 -30.09
C GLU A 32 -4.59 -1.92 -29.63
N LYS A 33 -4.15 -1.08 -30.57
CA LYS A 33 -3.81 0.32 -30.29
C LYS A 33 -5.02 1.13 -29.84
N GLU A 34 -6.17 0.96 -30.50
CA GLU A 34 -7.42 1.64 -30.13
C GLU A 34 -7.88 1.19 -28.74
N ARG A 35 -7.81 -0.12 -28.43
CA ARG A 35 -8.14 -0.65 -27.09
C ARG A 35 -7.25 -0.04 -26.01
N PHE A 36 -5.94 0.01 -26.23
CA PHE A 36 -4.99 0.61 -25.30
C PHE A 36 -5.29 2.10 -25.05
N CYS A 37 -5.60 2.86 -26.11
CA CYS A 37 -5.93 4.28 -25.98
C CYS A 37 -7.25 4.51 -25.25
N LEU A 38 -8.25 3.65 -25.46
CA LEU A 38 -9.52 3.70 -24.74
C LEU A 38 -9.37 3.35 -23.26
N ASP A 39 -8.51 2.39 -22.93
CA ASP A 39 -8.19 2.08 -21.53
C ASP A 39 -7.56 3.30 -20.84
N ALA A 40 -6.63 4.01 -21.49
CA ALA A 40 -6.07 5.25 -20.96
C ALA A 40 -7.13 6.35 -20.73
N TYR A 41 -8.11 6.46 -21.62
CA TYR A 41 -9.25 7.38 -21.45
C TYR A 41 -10.16 6.98 -20.28
N LEU A 42 -10.35 5.68 -20.01
CA LEU A 42 -11.14 5.21 -18.87
C LEU A 42 -10.51 5.60 -17.52
N PHE A 43 -9.18 5.69 -17.44
CA PHE A 43 -8.51 6.18 -16.25
C PHE A 43 -8.61 7.71 -16.09
N ASN A 44 -8.59 8.46 -17.19
CA ASN A 44 -8.70 9.91 -17.18
C ASN A 44 -9.54 10.43 -18.36
N GLY A 45 -10.78 10.84 -18.05
CA GLY A 45 -11.79 11.23 -19.03
C GLY A 45 -11.46 12.51 -19.82
N ASP A 46 -10.55 13.35 -19.34
CA ASP A 46 -10.20 14.60 -20.02
C ASP A 46 -9.28 14.37 -21.23
N ASN A 47 -8.65 13.19 -21.32
CA ASN A 47 -7.65 12.87 -22.34
C ASN A 47 -8.23 12.27 -23.63
N LEU A 48 -9.51 12.52 -23.93
CA LEU A 48 -10.19 11.96 -25.10
C LEU A 48 -9.50 12.34 -26.42
N ASP A 49 -9.13 13.61 -26.57
CA ASP A 49 -8.47 14.12 -27.77
C ASP A 49 -7.11 13.44 -27.98
N LEU A 50 -6.36 13.26 -26.90
CA LEU A 50 -5.05 12.60 -26.90
C LEU A 50 -5.18 11.11 -27.26
N ALA A 51 -6.14 10.41 -26.66
CA ALA A 51 -6.44 9.02 -26.95
C ALA A 51 -6.79 8.82 -28.44
N TYR A 52 -7.58 9.74 -29.01
CA TYR A 52 -7.90 9.69 -30.44
C TYR A 52 -6.66 9.86 -31.31
N VAL A 53 -5.80 10.86 -31.06
CA VAL A 53 -4.57 11.06 -31.85
C VAL A 53 -3.65 9.84 -31.77
N MET A 54 -3.42 9.32 -30.56
CA MET A 54 -2.51 8.18 -30.32
C MET A 54 -3.02 6.87 -30.92
N SER A 55 -4.34 6.71 -31.05
CA SER A 55 -4.93 5.53 -31.69
C SER A 55 -4.67 5.46 -33.20
N ARG A 56 -4.40 6.60 -33.84
CA ARG A 56 -4.21 6.70 -35.29
C ARG A 56 -2.74 6.55 -35.63
N ASN A 57 -2.46 5.90 -36.76
CA ASN A 57 -1.08 5.72 -37.23
C ASN A 57 -0.44 7.03 -37.71
N ASN A 58 -1.25 8.01 -38.13
CA ASN A 58 -0.78 9.29 -38.65
C ASN A 58 -1.10 10.41 -37.67
N PRO A 59 -0.18 11.37 -37.48
CA PRO A 59 -0.43 12.53 -36.64
C PRO A 59 -1.55 13.39 -37.23
N TYR A 60 -2.39 13.94 -36.36
CA TYR A 60 -3.45 14.85 -36.76
C TYR A 60 -2.89 16.23 -37.13
N GLN A 61 -3.28 16.77 -38.29
CA GLN A 61 -2.77 18.04 -38.81
C GLN A 61 -3.82 19.19 -38.84
N GLY A 62 -5.00 18.97 -38.26
CA GLY A 62 -6.10 19.96 -38.29
C GLY A 62 -6.21 20.82 -37.02
N SER A 63 -7.30 21.60 -36.94
CA SER A 63 -7.65 22.41 -35.76
C SER A 63 -8.13 21.54 -34.58
N ARG A 64 -7.87 22.00 -33.35
CA ARG A 64 -8.27 21.33 -32.09
C ARG A 64 -9.78 21.09 -31.98
N GLU A 65 -10.60 22.02 -32.44
CA GLU A 65 -12.08 21.86 -32.38
C GLU A 65 -12.57 20.73 -33.28
N ASN A 66 -11.95 20.58 -34.46
CA ASN A 66 -12.25 19.50 -35.38
C ASN A 66 -11.77 18.16 -34.82
N LEU A 67 -10.62 18.13 -34.15
CA LEU A 67 -10.12 16.96 -33.43
C LEU A 67 -11.12 16.48 -32.38
N HIS A 68 -11.62 17.40 -31.54
CA HIS A 68 -12.56 17.07 -30.48
C HIS A 68 -13.86 16.48 -31.03
N ARG A 69 -14.42 17.07 -32.11
CA ARG A 69 -15.62 16.50 -32.76
C ARG A 69 -15.37 15.10 -33.30
N LEU A 70 -14.20 14.83 -33.90
CA LEU A 70 -13.84 13.51 -34.40
C LEU A 70 -13.68 12.50 -33.26
N ALA A 71 -13.06 12.90 -32.15
CA ALA A 71 -12.90 12.05 -30.97
C ALA A 71 -14.26 11.70 -30.33
N LEU A 72 -15.18 12.66 -30.22
CA LEU A 72 -16.55 12.41 -29.77
C LEU A 72 -17.31 11.47 -30.71
N ARG A 73 -17.14 11.62 -32.03
CA ARG A 73 -17.74 10.71 -33.02
C ARG A 73 -17.19 9.29 -32.88
N TRP A 74 -15.89 9.16 -32.62
CA TRP A 74 -15.25 7.86 -32.37
C TRP A 74 -15.80 7.19 -31.12
N LEU A 75 -15.97 7.93 -30.01
CA LEU A 75 -16.56 7.41 -28.78
C LEU A 75 -18.02 6.93 -28.96
N ARG A 76 -18.77 7.59 -29.86
CA ARG A 76 -20.16 7.22 -30.19
C ARG A 76 -20.27 6.04 -31.16
N SER A 77 -19.18 5.57 -31.75
CA SER A 77 -19.24 4.41 -32.65
C SER A 77 -19.65 3.16 -31.87
N PRO A 78 -20.45 2.26 -32.48
CA PRO A 78 -21.06 1.13 -31.77
C PRO A 78 -20.01 0.20 -31.15
N ASP A 79 -18.92 -0.06 -31.88
CA ASP A 79 -17.85 -0.95 -31.44
C ASP A 79 -17.08 -0.37 -30.23
N VAL A 80 -16.75 0.92 -30.28
CA VAL A 80 -16.06 1.62 -29.18
C VAL A 80 -16.95 1.75 -27.96
N LYS A 81 -18.23 2.09 -28.17
CA LYS A 81 -19.21 2.22 -27.09
C LYS A 81 -19.38 0.90 -26.34
N ALA A 82 -19.48 -0.22 -27.06
CA ALA A 82 -19.59 -1.54 -26.45
C ALA A 82 -18.35 -1.87 -25.60
N TYR A 83 -17.15 -1.62 -26.12
CA TYR A 83 -15.89 -1.85 -25.40
C TYR A 83 -15.77 -1.00 -24.13
N VAL A 84 -16.10 0.29 -24.23
CA VAL A 84 -16.04 1.24 -23.10
C VAL A 84 -17.03 0.83 -22.00
N GLU A 85 -18.23 0.41 -22.36
CA GLU A 85 -19.25 -0.03 -21.39
C GLU A 85 -18.84 -1.33 -20.69
N GLU A 86 -18.36 -2.34 -21.43
CA GLU A 86 -17.85 -3.59 -20.88
C GLU A 86 -16.73 -3.33 -19.86
N LYS A 87 -15.79 -2.45 -20.20
CA LYS A 87 -14.68 -2.09 -19.30
C LYS A 87 -15.13 -1.30 -18.08
N ARG A 88 -16.15 -0.45 -18.19
CA ARG A 88 -16.73 0.27 -17.05
C ARG A 88 -17.34 -0.69 -16.04
N VAL A 89 -18.07 -1.71 -16.51
CA VAL A 89 -18.60 -2.77 -15.63
C VAL A 89 -17.47 -3.51 -14.93
N ILE A 90 -16.42 -3.92 -15.65
CA ILE A 90 -15.26 -4.61 -15.05
C ILE A 90 -14.55 -3.72 -14.01
N ILE A 91 -14.41 -2.43 -14.28
CA ILE A 91 -13.81 -1.49 -13.33
C ILE A 91 -14.72 -1.34 -12.10
N ALA A 92 -16.03 -1.20 -12.28
CA ALA A 92 -17.00 -1.13 -11.19
C ALA A 92 -16.97 -2.40 -10.33
N ASP A 93 -17.03 -3.59 -10.92
CA ASP A 93 -16.89 -4.87 -10.22
C ASP A 93 -15.58 -4.99 -9.45
N LYS A 94 -14.48 -4.48 -10.02
CA LYS A 94 -13.15 -4.51 -9.38
C LYS A 94 -13.04 -3.49 -8.25
N VAL A 95 -13.72 -2.35 -8.36
CA VAL A 95 -13.86 -1.38 -7.28
C VAL A 95 -14.71 -1.98 -6.17
N GLU A 96 -15.87 -2.54 -6.49
CA GLU A 96 -16.72 -3.24 -5.53
C GLU A 96 -15.99 -4.38 -4.84
N LYS A 97 -15.19 -5.20 -5.54
CA LYS A 97 -14.36 -6.25 -4.91
C LYS A 97 -13.23 -5.71 -4.03
N LYS A 98 -12.75 -4.49 -4.28
CA LYS A 98 -11.76 -3.84 -3.42
C LYS A 98 -12.40 -3.17 -2.19
N PHE A 99 -13.67 -2.78 -2.29
CA PHE A 99 -14.44 -2.16 -1.21
C PHE A 99 -15.31 -3.15 -0.42
N SER A 100 -15.62 -4.31 -0.98
CA SER A 100 -16.13 -5.47 -0.25
C SER A 100 -14.99 -5.96 0.62
N VAL A 101 -15.08 -5.57 1.88
CA VAL A 101 -14.37 -6.06 3.07
C VAL A 101 -13.41 -7.22 2.75
N PRO A 102 -12.09 -7.04 2.94
CA PRO A 102 -11.17 -8.16 2.82
C PRO A 102 -11.66 -9.25 3.77
N GLU A 103 -11.89 -10.42 3.19
CA GLU A 103 -12.23 -11.67 3.88
C GLU A 103 -11.49 -11.74 5.21
N GLN A 104 -12.20 -11.46 6.31
CA GLN A 104 -11.63 -11.15 7.62
C GLN A 104 -11.01 -12.37 8.33
N ASN A 105 -10.79 -13.49 7.64
CA ASN A 105 -10.43 -14.76 8.27
C ASN A 105 -9.18 -15.41 7.66
N ALA A 106 -8.17 -14.63 7.30
CA ALA A 106 -6.81 -15.16 7.17
C ALA A 106 -6.06 -14.81 8.46
N TYR A 107 -5.89 -15.80 9.35
CA TYR A 107 -4.95 -15.85 10.48
C TYR A 107 -4.23 -14.52 10.78
N ARG A 108 -4.91 -13.58 11.42
CA ARG A 108 -4.27 -12.33 11.84
C ARG A 108 -3.50 -12.61 13.12
N GLU A 109 -2.18 -12.53 13.05
CA GLU A 109 -1.35 -12.62 14.24
C GLU A 109 -1.62 -11.39 15.14
N LYS A 110 -1.45 -11.55 16.46
CA LYS A 110 -1.72 -10.47 17.44
C LYS A 110 -0.87 -9.23 17.13
N GLU A 111 0.33 -9.44 16.59
CA GLU A 111 1.27 -8.41 16.17
C GLU A 111 0.75 -7.59 14.99
N ASP A 112 0.05 -8.20 14.04
CA ASP A 112 -0.53 -7.51 12.87
C ASP A 112 -1.63 -6.56 13.30
N ILE A 113 -2.48 -7.03 14.22
CA ILE A 113 -3.57 -6.23 14.78
C ILE A 113 -3.03 -5.03 15.55
N VAL A 114 -1.96 -5.21 16.34
CA VAL A 114 -1.30 -4.09 17.06
C VAL A 114 -0.68 -3.08 16.10
N ARG A 115 -0.09 -3.52 14.98
CA ARG A 115 0.46 -2.62 13.95
C ARG A 115 -0.64 -1.80 13.27
N GLU A 116 -1.73 -2.43 12.87
CA GLU A 116 -2.87 -1.74 12.27
C GLU A 116 -3.51 -0.74 13.23
N LEU A 117 -3.70 -1.11 14.50
CA LEU A 117 -4.27 -0.22 15.51
C LEU A 117 -3.38 1.01 15.79
N ASN A 118 -2.06 0.86 15.77
CA ASN A 118 -1.13 2.00 15.86
C ASN A 118 -1.30 2.95 14.67
N ILE A 119 -1.37 2.41 13.45
CA ILE A 119 -1.59 3.22 12.25
C ILE A 119 -2.94 3.95 12.32
N LEU A 120 -4.00 3.27 12.79
CA LEU A 120 -5.31 3.89 12.97
C LEU A 120 -5.27 5.01 14.02
N ALA A 121 -4.58 4.82 15.15
CA ALA A 121 -4.44 5.84 16.19
C ALA A 121 -3.74 7.13 15.69
N ASP A 122 -2.83 7.01 14.72
CA ASP A 122 -2.13 8.14 14.10
C ASP A 122 -3.00 8.87 13.07
N ILE A 123 -3.84 8.14 12.32
CA ILE A 123 -4.71 8.70 11.28
C ILE A 123 -5.97 9.35 11.91
N THR A 124 -6.51 8.78 12.99
CA THR A 124 -7.72 9.27 13.64
C THR A 124 -7.49 10.62 14.30
N LYS A 125 -8.18 11.65 13.80
CA LYS A 125 -8.13 13.03 14.34
C LYS A 125 -9.09 13.26 15.51
N ASP A 126 -10.15 12.45 15.60
CA ASP A 126 -11.16 12.58 16.63
C ASP A 126 -10.64 12.06 17.98
N PRO A 127 -10.60 12.89 19.03
CA PRO A 127 -9.95 12.55 20.30
C PRO A 127 -10.65 11.39 21.03
N LYS A 128 -11.98 11.28 20.92
CA LYS A 128 -12.76 10.19 21.54
C LYS A 128 -12.47 8.82 20.93
N GLN A 129 -12.41 8.76 19.61
CA GLN A 129 -12.08 7.52 18.89
C GLN A 129 -10.61 7.16 19.12
N LYS A 130 -9.73 8.16 19.15
CA LYS A 130 -8.32 7.96 19.49
C LYS A 130 -8.12 7.37 20.88
N THR A 131 -8.85 7.85 21.90
CA THR A 131 -8.77 7.28 23.25
C THR A 131 -9.27 5.83 23.30
N GLU A 132 -10.33 5.50 22.56
CA GLU A 132 -10.86 4.13 22.51
C GLU A 132 -9.88 3.15 21.83
N ILE A 133 -9.25 3.58 20.73
CA ILE A 133 -8.22 2.80 20.03
C ILE A 133 -7.01 2.57 20.93
N LEU A 134 -6.56 3.60 21.65
CA LEU A 134 -5.42 3.51 22.57
C LEU A 134 -5.72 2.61 23.79
N MET A 135 -6.95 2.60 24.31
CA MET A 135 -7.35 1.67 25.37
C MET A 135 -7.29 0.22 24.88
N LYS A 136 -7.84 -0.07 23.70
CA LYS A 136 -7.78 -1.42 23.10
C LYS A 136 -6.35 -1.86 22.80
N LEU A 137 -5.49 -0.92 22.38
CA LEU A 137 -4.06 -1.17 22.18
C LEU A 137 -3.38 -1.55 23.50
N ALA A 138 -3.68 -0.83 24.58
CA ALA A 138 -3.15 -1.11 25.91
C ALA A 138 -3.59 -2.49 26.42
N ASP A 139 -4.87 -2.85 26.26
CA ASP A 139 -5.39 -4.16 26.67
C ASP A 139 -4.68 -5.32 25.92
N LEU A 140 -4.50 -5.17 24.60
CA LEU A 140 -3.79 -6.16 23.77
C LEU A 140 -2.30 -6.27 24.12
N GLN A 141 -1.66 -5.18 24.50
CA GLN A 141 -0.28 -5.17 24.96
C GLN A 141 -0.12 -5.68 26.39
N GLN A 142 -1.12 -5.49 27.25
CA GLN A 142 -1.13 -5.99 28.63
C GLN A 142 -1.27 -7.51 28.70
N MET A 143 -1.93 -8.16 27.72
CA MET A 143 -1.93 -9.63 27.62
C MET A 143 -0.54 -10.23 27.32
N LYS A 144 0.45 -9.41 26.94
CA LYS A 144 1.86 -9.82 26.81
C LYS A 144 2.71 -9.53 28.04
N LYS A 145 2.15 -8.91 29.08
CA LYS A 145 2.82 -8.91 30.37
C LYS A 145 2.61 -10.29 30.97
N ASP A 146 3.67 -11.07 30.94
CA ASP A 146 3.84 -12.24 31.80
C ASP A 146 3.30 -11.87 33.19
N PRO A 147 2.53 -12.75 33.85
CA PRO A 147 2.23 -12.54 35.26
C PRO A 147 3.59 -12.30 35.92
N VAL A 148 3.77 -11.12 36.50
CA VAL A 148 4.90 -10.87 37.39
C VAL A 148 4.90 -12.07 38.32
N GLU A 149 5.96 -12.86 38.27
CA GLU A 149 6.16 -13.98 39.17
C GLU A 149 5.95 -13.43 40.58
N GLU A 150 4.78 -13.67 41.17
CA GLU A 150 4.50 -13.48 42.60
C GLU A 150 5.26 -14.56 43.38
N THR A 151 6.54 -14.75 43.07
CA THR A 151 7.45 -15.69 43.74
C THR A 151 8.54 -14.97 44.50
N GLU A 152 8.30 -13.71 44.88
CA GLU A 152 9.15 -13.01 45.83
C GLU A 152 8.47 -13.07 47.22
N ASP A 153 9.04 -13.92 48.07
CA ASP A 153 9.11 -13.82 49.54
C ASP A 153 8.04 -14.49 50.43
N ASN A 154 7.72 -15.76 50.17
CA ASN A 154 7.19 -16.68 51.21
C ASN A 154 8.28 -17.54 51.88
N THR A 155 9.54 -17.07 51.92
CA THR A 155 10.62 -17.79 52.60
C THR A 155 10.66 -17.40 54.07
N VAL A 156 10.16 -18.28 54.94
CA VAL A 156 10.22 -18.07 56.40
C VAL A 156 11.69 -18.14 56.86
N HIS A 157 12.28 -17.00 57.19
CA HIS A 157 13.62 -16.94 57.74
C HIS A 157 13.63 -17.36 59.22
N TYR A 158 14.09 -18.57 59.51
CA TYR A 158 14.33 -19.02 60.88
C TYR A 158 15.68 -18.49 61.37
N TYR A 159 15.64 -17.60 62.37
CA TYR A 159 16.86 -17.17 63.06
C TYR A 159 17.23 -18.21 64.14
N LEU A 160 18.41 -18.80 64.00
CA LEU A 160 18.97 -19.70 65.02
C LEU A 160 19.40 -18.87 66.25
N PRO A 161 18.94 -19.19 67.48
CA PRO A 161 19.41 -18.49 68.67
C PRO A 161 20.90 -18.79 68.88
N LEU A 162 21.72 -17.74 68.89
CA LEU A 162 23.14 -17.88 69.19
C LEU A 162 23.30 -18.34 70.64
N THR A 163 23.92 -19.49 70.86
CA THR A 163 24.34 -19.90 72.20
C THR A 163 25.47 -19.00 72.67
N CYS A 164 25.33 -18.44 73.89
CA CYS A 164 26.21 -17.39 74.43
C CYS A 164 27.71 -17.75 74.36
N HIS A 165 28.05 -19.04 74.42
CA HIS A 165 29.43 -19.54 74.34
C HIS A 165 30.13 -19.32 72.98
N LYS A 166 29.39 -19.01 71.92
CA LYS A 166 29.94 -18.74 70.57
C LYS A 166 29.79 -17.29 70.14
N CYS A 167 29.23 -16.41 70.99
CA CYS A 167 29.07 -15.02 70.63
C CYS A 167 30.42 -14.28 70.68
N SER A 168 30.59 -13.29 69.80
CA SER A 168 31.82 -12.49 69.69
C SER A 168 32.19 -11.82 71.02
N LEU A 169 31.19 -11.41 71.80
CA LEU A 169 31.37 -10.81 73.12
C LEU A 169 31.96 -11.80 74.14
N TYR A 170 31.49 -13.05 74.17
CA TYR A 170 32.00 -14.09 75.06
C TYR A 170 33.44 -14.49 74.71
N ILE A 171 33.72 -14.66 73.42
CA ILE A 171 35.07 -14.97 72.93
C ILE A 171 36.03 -13.83 73.26
N ALA A 172 35.60 -12.58 73.07
CA ALA A 172 36.40 -11.41 73.43
C ALA A 172 36.70 -11.35 74.93
N ASN A 173 35.72 -11.70 75.78
CA ASN A 173 35.90 -11.68 77.22
C ASN A 173 36.83 -12.81 77.69
N LYS A 174 36.67 -14.02 77.16
CA LYS A 174 37.54 -15.17 77.47
C LYS A 174 39.02 -14.88 77.12
N ARG A 175 39.26 -14.26 75.96
CA ARG A 175 40.61 -13.85 75.53
C ARG A 175 41.23 -12.76 76.40
N LYS A 176 40.42 -11.94 77.09
CA LYS A 176 40.93 -10.94 78.05
C LYS A 176 41.29 -11.60 79.37
N THR A 177 40.43 -12.47 79.89
CA THR A 177 40.70 -13.21 81.14
C THR A 177 41.90 -14.14 81.04
N GLU A 178 42.20 -14.70 79.86
CA GLU A 178 43.41 -15.50 79.63
C GLU A 178 44.70 -14.67 79.58
N LYS A 179 44.61 -13.36 79.28
CA LYS A 179 45.76 -12.44 79.22
C LYS A 179 46.08 -11.73 80.52
N GLU A 180 45.14 -11.71 81.46
CA GLU A 180 45.30 -11.11 82.80
C GLU A 180 45.76 -12.15 83.84
N GLY A 181 45.93 -13.41 83.43
CA GLY A 181 46.37 -14.54 84.27
C GLY A 181 47.80 -15.03 84.04
N GLU A 182 48.60 -14.31 83.24
CA GLU A 182 50.06 -14.44 83.10
C GLU A 182 50.76 -13.25 83.73
#